data_AF-A0A1L9B1V0-F1
#
_entry.id   AF-A0A1L9B1V0-F1
#
_cell.length_a   1.000
_cell.length_b   1.000
_cell.length_c   1.000
_cell.angle_alpha   90.00
_cell.angle_beta   90.00
_cell.angle_gamma   90.00
#
_symmetry.space_group_name_H-M   'P 1'
#
loop_
_entity.id
_entity.type
_entity.pdbx_description
1 polymer ?
#
loop_
_entity_poly.entity_id
_entity_poly.type
_entity_poly.pdbx_seq_one_letter_code
_entity_poly.pdbx_strand_id
1 'polypeptide(L)' 'MANRISRITAYVEKRKLGFGVARLIMMSGVNVRAIPPDEPDPPDALRRLEQALVRVLSPEELRELQTLLEDDR' A
#
# COMPACT_ATOMS: atom_id res chain seq x y z
N MET A 1 16.36 1.59 2.35
CA MET A 1 15.00 1.73 2.92
C MET A 1 14.02 1.46 1.81
N ALA A 2 13.00 0.62 2.06
CA ALA A 2 11.94 0.41 1.07
C ALA A 2 10.97 1.61 1.08
N ASN A 3 10.52 2.04 -0.09
CA ASN A 3 9.55 3.11 -0.24
C ASN A 3 8.17 2.75 0.35
N ARG A 4 7.31 3.76 0.58
CA ARG A 4 6.01 3.56 1.24
C ARG A 4 5.11 2.65 0.42
N ILE A 5 5.10 2.77 -0.90
CA ILE A 5 4.26 1.95 -1.78
C ILE A 5 4.60 0.47 -1.62
N SER A 6 5.88 0.12 -1.56
CA SER A 6 6.33 -1.26 -1.35
C SER A 6 5.93 -1.79 0.01
N ARG A 7 6.02 -0.96 1.05
CA ARG A 7 5.60 -1.32 2.42
C ARG A 7 4.09 -1.53 2.52
N ILE A 8 3.30 -0.65 1.92
CA ILE A 8 1.85 -0.79 1.80
C ILE A 8 1.50 -2.09 1.07
N THR A 9 2.15 -2.35 -0.05
CA THR A 9 1.90 -3.54 -0.88
C THR A 9 2.21 -4.82 -0.10
N ALA A 10 3.35 -4.88 0.56
CA ALA A 10 3.75 -6.03 1.39
C ALA A 10 2.78 -6.26 2.55
N TYR A 11 2.31 -5.19 3.21
CA TYR A 11 1.30 -5.30 4.26
C TYR A 11 -0.02 -5.88 3.72
N VAL A 12 -0.52 -5.35 2.61
CA VAL A 12 -1.75 -5.82 1.98
C VAL A 12 -1.62 -7.29 1.54
N GLU A 13 -0.49 -7.67 0.96
CA GLU A 13 -0.21 -9.05 0.55
C GLU A 13 -0.20 -10.01 1.74
N LYS A 14 0.43 -9.63 2.85
CA LYS A 14 0.48 -10.44 4.07
C LYS A 14 -0.89 -10.55 4.75
N ARG A 15 -1.68 -9.45 4.77
CA ARG A 15 -2.93 -9.38 5.52
C ARG A 15 -4.12 -9.95 4.75
N LYS A 16 -4.18 -9.70 3.44
CA LYS A 16 -5.25 -10.17 2.55
C LYS A 16 -4.73 -11.34 1.73
N LEU A 17 -4.82 -12.55 2.29
CA LEU A 17 -4.51 -13.79 1.58
C LEU A 17 -5.29 -13.84 0.26
N GLY A 18 -4.59 -13.94 -0.87
CA GLY A 18 -5.17 -13.98 -2.22
C GLY A 18 -5.10 -12.63 -2.98
N PHE A 19 -6.23 -12.18 -3.52
CA PHE A 19 -6.35 -11.05 -4.47
C PHE A 19 -6.18 -9.64 -3.85
N GLY A 20 -5.59 -9.50 -2.66
CA GLY A 20 -5.46 -8.20 -1.97
C GLY A 20 -4.71 -7.15 -2.79
N VAL A 21 -3.53 -7.51 -3.30
CA VAL A 21 -2.71 -6.63 -4.14
C VAL A 21 -3.41 -6.34 -5.47
N ALA A 22 -4.04 -7.34 -6.09
CA ALA A 22 -4.78 -7.14 -7.34
C ALA A 22 -5.95 -6.16 -7.14
N ARG A 23 -6.70 -6.29 -6.04
CA ARG A 23 -7.78 -5.36 -5.67
C ARG A 23 -7.24 -3.96 -5.40
N LEU A 24 -6.08 -3.84 -4.75
CA LEU A 24 -5.43 -2.56 -4.54
C LEU A 24 -5.06 -1.88 -5.87
N ILE A 25 -4.50 -2.63 -6.82
CA ILE A 25 -4.21 -2.15 -8.18
C ILE A 25 -5.50 -1.71 -8.87
N MET A 26 -6.56 -2.51 -8.81
CA MET A 26 -7.85 -2.18 -9.44
C MET A 26 -8.49 -0.91 -8.86
N MET A 27 -8.42 -0.71 -7.54
CA MET A 27 -9.07 0.42 -6.87
C MET A 27 -8.26 1.71 -6.98
N SER A 28 -6.94 1.62 -6.97
CA SER A 28 -6.06 2.79 -7.09
C SER A 28 -5.78 3.16 -8.55
N GLY A 29 -5.83 2.19 -9.48
CA GLY A 29 -5.31 2.31 -10.84
C GLY A 29 -3.79 2.43 -10.90
N VAL A 30 -3.09 2.04 -9.83
CA VAL A 30 -1.63 2.10 -9.72
C VAL A 30 -1.06 0.70 -9.88
N ASN A 31 -0.15 0.52 -10.84
CA ASN A 31 0.59 -0.73 -10.97
C ASN A 31 1.75 -0.78 -9.95
N VAL A 32 1.43 -1.15 -8.70
CA VAL A 32 2.41 -1.19 -7.60
C VAL A 32 3.59 -2.13 -7.84
N ARG A 33 3.42 -3.14 -8.70
CA ARG A 33 4.48 -4.10 -9.06
C ARG A 33 5.54 -3.49 -9.99
N ALA A 34 5.23 -2.37 -10.63
CA ALA A 34 6.16 -1.65 -11.50
C ALA A 34 6.97 -0.59 -10.75
N ILE A 35 6.76 -0.42 -9.44
CA ILE A 35 7.45 0.58 -8.62
C ILE A 35 8.48 -0.16 -7.74
N PRO A 36 9.79 -0.03 -8.03
CA PRO A 36 10.83 -0.67 -7.23
C PRO A 36 10.87 -0.13 -5.80
N PRO A 37 11.26 -0.95 -4.81
CA PRO A 37 11.31 -0.52 -3.41
C PRO A 37 12.40 0.51 -3.10
N ASP A 38 13.44 0.59 -3.92
CA ASP A 38 14.58 1.48 -3.80
C ASP A 38 14.39 2.83 -4.51
N GLU A 39 13.31 2.98 -5.28
CA GLU A 39 12.95 4.24 -5.94
C GLU A 39 12.03 5.12 -5.05
N PRO A 40 12.11 6.46 -5.18
CA PRO A 40 11.21 7.35 -4.46
C PRO A 40 9.74 7.13 -4.86
N ASP A 41 8.83 7.23 -3.88
CA ASP A 41 7.40 7.06 -4.13
C ASP A 41 6.89 8.15 -5.11
N PRO A 42 6.28 7.78 -6.25
CA PRO A 42 5.63 8.75 -7.12
C PRO A 42 4.46 9.40 -6.35
N PRO A 43 4.42 10.73 -6.16
CA PRO A 43 3.45 11.36 -5.26
C PRO A 43 1.99 11.08 -5.64
N ASP A 44 1.68 11.03 -6.93
CA ASP A 44 0.35 10.71 -7.43
C ASP A 44 -0.03 9.24 -7.19
N ALA A 45 0.93 8.32 -7.33
CA ALA A 45 0.71 6.91 -7.09
C ALA A 45 0.42 6.64 -5.62
N LEU A 46 1.23 7.22 -4.73
CA LEU A 46 1.07 7.08 -3.28
C LEU A 46 -0.31 7.61 -2.83
N ARG A 47 -0.69 8.80 -3.26
CA ARG A 47 -2.00 9.40 -2.93
C ARG A 47 -3.17 8.52 -3.36
N ARG A 48 -3.11 7.99 -4.59
CA ARG A 48 -4.17 7.11 -5.13
C ARG A 48 -4.25 5.78 -4.37
N LEU A 49 -3.11 5.25 -3.93
CA LEU A 49 -3.08 4.07 -3.06
C LEU A 49 -3.70 4.36 -1.71
N GLU A 50 -3.31 5.45 -1.05
CA GLU A 50 -3.87 5.86 0.24
C GLU A 50 -5.40 6.00 0.19
N GLN A 51 -5.93 6.60 -0.89
CA GLN A 51 -7.38 6.68 -1.13
C GLN A 51 -8.03 5.33 -1.38
N ALA A 52 -7.33 4.38 -2.01
CA ALA A 52 -7.85 3.04 -2.28
C ALA A 52 -7.83 2.13 -1.04
N LEU A 53 -6.91 2.35 -0.11
CA LEU A 53 -6.75 1.51 1.08
C LEU A 53 -8.02 1.42 1.92
N VAL A 54 -8.79 2.52 2.02
CA VAL A 54 -10.07 2.53 2.77
C VAL A 54 -11.13 1.59 2.19
N ARG A 55 -10.97 1.16 0.93
CA ARG A 55 -11.85 0.19 0.25
C ARG A 55 -11.31 -1.24 0.28
N VAL A 56 -10.04 -1.41 0.65
CA VAL A 56 -9.34 -2.70 0.64
C VAL A 56 -9.16 -3.26 2.04
N LEU A 57 -8.97 -2.38 3.03
CA LEU A 57 -8.68 -2.70 4.41
C LEU A 57 -9.84 -2.31 5.35
N SER A 58 -9.95 -3.01 6.48
CA SER A 58 -10.84 -2.61 7.58
C SER A 58 -10.25 -1.42 8.36
N PRO A 59 -11.05 -0.72 9.17
CA PRO A 59 -10.56 0.35 10.03
C PRO A 59 -9.42 -0.07 10.98
N GLU A 60 -9.46 -1.29 11.52
CA GLU A 60 -8.39 -1.87 12.33
C GLU A 60 -7.11 -2.03 11.52
N GLU A 61 -7.21 -2.64 10.34
CA GLU A 61 -6.07 -2.88 9.45
C GLU A 61 -5.46 -1.57 8.93
N LEU A 62 -6.25 -0.52 8.74
CA LEU A 62 -5.77 0.81 8.37
C LEU A 62 -4.95 1.43 9.50
N ARG A 63 -5.40 1.30 10.76
CA ARG A 63 -4.65 1.78 11.92
C ARG A 63 -3.34 1.02 12.09
N GLU A 64 -3.37 -0.31 11.98
CA GLU A 64 -2.18 -1.17 11.99
C GLU A 64 -1.16 -0.73 10.92
N LEU A 65 -1.62 -0.46 9.69
CA LEU A 65 -0.77 0.02 8.60
C LEU A 65 -0.19 1.41 8.87
N GLN A 66 -0.99 2.33 9.43
CA GLN A 66 -0.52 3.68 9.77
C GLN A 66 0.60 3.63 10.81
N THR A 67 0.43 2.86 11.89
CA THR A 67 1.48 2.66 12.90
C THR A 67 2.75 2.09 12.28
N LEU A 68 2.63 1.08 11.43
CA LEU A 68 3.78 0.51 10.71
C LEU A 68 4.51 1.56 9.86
N LEU A 69 3.79 2.45 9.19
CA LEU A 69 4.38 3.49 8.35
C LEU A 69 4.98 4.66 9.14
N GLU A 70 4.56 4.87 10.38
CA GLU A 70 5.04 5.92 11.29
C GLU A 70 6.28 5.51 12.08
N ASP A 71 6.39 4.25 12.51
CA ASP A 71 7.51 3.70 13.30
C ASP A 71 8.87 3.69 12.55
N ASP A 72 8.88 4.00 11.26
CA ASP A 72 10.05 3.94 10.38
C ASP A 72 10.49 5.35 9.91
N ARG A 73 10.05 6.40 10.62
CA ARG A 73 10.40 7.81 10.41
C ARG A 73 11.56 8.27 11.30
#